data_AF-A0AAC9GJ14-F1
#
_entry.id   AF-A0AAC9GJ14-F1
#
_cell.length_a   1.000
_cell.length_b   1.000
_cell.length_c   1.000
_cell.angle_alpha   90.00
_cell.angle_beta   90.00
_cell.angle_gamma   90.00
#
_symmetry.space_group_name_H-M   'P 1'
#
loop_
_entity.id
_entity.type
_entity.pdbx_description
1 polymer ?
#
loop_
_entity_poly.entity_id
_entity_poly.type
_entity_poly.pdbx_seq_one_letter_code
_entity_poly.pdbx_strand_id
1 'polypeptide(L)'
;MRAIKKPKNIFLLDSFGALITSILLFFTLRNFNDFFGLSKDIFEYLSIIAFIFFIYSINYYFLVKQNWKSFLKIICTANILYCILTFGILIFNYESISIFGIIYFLAEIIVIIGLVVLEMKIIKSKS
;
A
#
# COMPACT_ATOMS: atom_id res chain seq x y z
N MET A 1 10.71 18.22 -9.17
CA MET A 1 9.76 18.10 -8.03
C MET A 1 8.62 19.14 -8.05
N ARG A 2 8.06 19.50 -9.24
CA ARG A 2 6.90 20.43 -9.37
C ARG A 2 5.57 19.72 -9.66
N ALA A 3 5.60 18.48 -10.16
CA ALA A 3 4.40 17.72 -10.52
C ALA A 3 3.54 17.27 -9.33
N ILE A 4 4.10 17.20 -8.11
CA ILE A 4 3.42 16.71 -6.90
C ILE A 4 2.80 17.85 -6.08
N LYS A 5 2.46 19.00 -6.70
CA LYS A 5 1.75 20.10 -6.02
C LYS A 5 0.23 20.00 -6.12
N LYS A 6 -0.30 19.17 -7.03
CA LYS A 6 -1.74 19.00 -7.19
C LYS A 6 -2.19 17.76 -6.42
N PRO A 7 -3.19 17.87 -5.52
CA PRO A 7 -3.65 16.74 -4.71
C PRO A 7 -4.05 15.55 -5.57
N LYS A 8 -4.63 15.80 -6.76
CA LYS A 8 -4.97 14.76 -7.76
C LYS A 8 -3.82 13.81 -8.09
N ASN A 9 -2.59 14.32 -8.25
CA ASN A 9 -1.47 13.49 -8.70
C ASN A 9 -1.01 12.52 -7.61
N ILE A 10 -1.28 12.82 -6.34
CA ILE A 10 -0.95 11.95 -5.20
C ILE A 10 -1.94 10.80 -5.12
N PHE A 11 -3.24 11.08 -5.23
CA PHE A 11 -4.26 10.03 -5.27
C PHE A 11 -4.04 9.08 -6.46
N LEU A 12 -3.62 9.60 -7.62
CA LEU A 12 -3.29 8.77 -8.77
C LEU A 12 -2.07 7.87 -8.51
N LEU A 13 -1.03 8.41 -7.85
CA LEU A 13 0.16 7.66 -7.48
C LEU A 13 -0.17 6.54 -6.48
N ASP A 14 -0.95 6.85 -5.44
CA ASP A 14 -1.39 5.88 -4.43
C ASP A 14 -2.27 4.79 -5.05
N SER A 15 -3.25 5.16 -5.89
CA SER A 15 -4.05 4.20 -6.66
C SER A 15 -3.17 3.27 -7.49
N PHE A 16 -2.20 3.81 -8.23
CA PHE A 16 -1.36 3.00 -9.09
C PHE A 16 -0.47 2.05 -8.27
N GLY A 17 0.09 2.52 -7.16
CA GLY A 17 0.85 1.70 -6.21
C GLY A 17 0.00 0.57 -5.64
N ALA A 18 -1.18 0.88 -5.11
CA ALA A 18 -2.09 -0.09 -4.53
C ALA A 18 -2.57 -1.15 -5.55
N LEU A 19 -2.81 -0.73 -6.80
CA LEU A 19 -3.17 -1.65 -7.88
C LEU A 19 -2.01 -2.61 -8.22
N ILE A 20 -0.78 -2.09 -8.33
CA ILE A 20 0.41 -2.92 -8.55
C ILE A 20 0.57 -3.93 -7.42
N THR A 21 0.50 -3.47 -6.16
CA THR A 21 0.58 -4.35 -4.98
C THR A 21 -0.48 -5.45 -5.03
N SER A 22 -1.74 -5.10 -5.31
CA SER A 22 -2.82 -6.07 -5.41
C SER A 22 -2.56 -7.12 -6.50
N ILE A 23 -2.11 -6.69 -7.68
CA ILE A 23 -1.80 -7.58 -8.81
C ILE A 23 -0.63 -8.51 -8.46
N LEU A 24 0.46 -7.98 -7.90
CA LEU A 24 1.63 -8.78 -7.52
C LEU A 24 1.25 -9.82 -6.46
N LEU A 25 0.49 -9.43 -5.44
CA LEU A 25 0.05 -10.34 -4.39
C LEU A 25 -0.85 -11.45 -4.95
N PHE A 26 -1.87 -11.09 -5.71
CA PHE A 26 -2.88 -12.04 -6.18
C PHE A 26 -2.41 -12.94 -7.32
N PHE A 27 -1.71 -12.40 -8.32
CA PHE A 27 -1.30 -13.16 -9.51
C PHE A 27 0.09 -13.76 -9.39
N THR A 28 1.00 -13.12 -8.66
CA THR A 28 2.38 -13.60 -8.53
C THR A 28 2.56 -14.36 -7.22
N LEU A 29 2.54 -13.67 -6.08
CA LEU A 29 2.95 -14.26 -4.81
C LEU A 29 2.03 -15.42 -4.37
N ARG A 30 0.72 -15.28 -4.57
CA ARG A 30 -0.26 -16.36 -4.29
C ARG A 30 -0.02 -17.62 -5.13
N ASN A 31 0.37 -17.48 -6.40
CA ASN A 31 0.61 -18.63 -7.29
C ASN A 31 1.99 -19.26 -7.05
N PHE A 32 2.94 -18.47 -6.58
CA PHE A 32 4.29 -18.91 -6.19
C PHE A 32 4.42 -19.01 -4.66
N ASN A 33 3.34 -19.35 -3.94
CA ASN A 33 3.29 -19.31 -2.48
C ASN A 33 4.38 -20.19 -1.83
N ASP A 34 4.68 -21.35 -2.42
CA ASP A 34 5.69 -22.28 -1.92
C ASP A 34 7.10 -21.67 -2.00
N PHE A 35 7.35 -20.78 -2.97
CA PHE A 35 8.61 -20.04 -3.09
C PHE A 35 8.74 -18.93 -2.03
N PHE A 36 7.62 -18.28 -1.69
CA PHE A 36 7.59 -17.18 -0.72
C PHE A 36 7.40 -17.63 0.73
N GLY A 37 6.94 -18.86 0.97
CA GLY A 37 6.84 -19.49 2.29
C GLY A 37 5.63 -19.04 3.13
N LEU A 38 4.55 -18.54 2.50
CA LEU A 38 3.30 -18.20 3.18
C LEU A 38 2.11 -18.94 2.55
N SER A 39 1.01 -19.04 3.29
CA SER A 39 -0.23 -19.62 2.75
C SER A 39 -0.86 -18.72 1.69
N LYS A 40 -1.58 -19.33 0.75
CA LYS A 40 -2.30 -18.61 -0.33
C LYS A 40 -3.31 -17.62 0.22
N ASP A 41 -3.96 -17.96 1.33
CA ASP A 41 -4.97 -17.12 1.97
C ASP A 41 -4.39 -15.78 2.45
N ILE A 42 -3.15 -15.77 2.96
CA ILE A 42 -2.49 -14.54 3.40
C ILE A 42 -2.30 -13.58 2.22
N PHE A 43 -1.79 -14.07 1.09
CA PHE A 43 -1.61 -13.25 -0.12
C PHE A 43 -2.96 -12.77 -0.66
N GLU A 44 -3.99 -13.61 -0.61
CA GLU A 44 -5.34 -13.28 -1.05
C GLU A 44 -5.93 -12.15 -0.18
N TYR A 45 -5.89 -12.25 1.14
CA TYR A 45 -6.38 -11.20 2.04
C TYR A 45 -5.62 -9.88 1.85
N LEU A 46 -4.29 -9.91 1.77
CA LEU A 46 -3.50 -8.70 1.53
C LEU A 46 -3.82 -8.08 0.16
N SER A 47 -4.03 -8.89 -0.86
CA SER A 47 -4.39 -8.41 -2.21
C SER A 47 -5.75 -7.72 -2.25
N ILE A 48 -6.73 -8.22 -1.48
CA ILE A 48 -8.07 -7.63 -1.35
C ILE A 48 -7.98 -6.28 -0.63
N ILE A 49 -7.20 -6.20 0.46
CA ILE A 49 -6.98 -4.94 1.18
C ILE A 49 -6.35 -3.90 0.25
N ALA A 50 -5.30 -4.27 -0.50
CA ALA A 50 -4.66 -3.39 -1.47
C ALA A 50 -5.64 -2.96 -2.59
N PHE A 51 -6.51 -3.87 -3.04
CA PHE A 51 -7.53 -3.54 -4.05
C PHE A 51 -8.58 -2.55 -3.52
N ILE A 52 -8.98 -2.68 -2.25
CA ILE A 52 -9.87 -1.71 -1.59
C ILE A 52 -9.21 -0.32 -1.53
N PHE A 53 -7.91 -0.25 -1.22
CA PHE A 53 -7.16 1.01 -1.24
C PHE A 53 -7.14 1.62 -2.64
N PHE A 54 -6.89 0.80 -3.68
CA PHE A 54 -6.97 1.25 -5.07
C PHE A 54 -8.34 1.87 -5.39
N ILE A 55 -9.43 1.17 -5.10
CA ILE A 55 -10.81 1.64 -5.32
C ILE A 55 -11.03 2.96 -4.58
N TYR A 56 -10.63 3.04 -3.32
CA TYR A 56 -10.82 4.24 -2.51
C TYR A 56 -10.09 5.45 -3.12
N SER A 57 -8.82 5.29 -3.45
CA SER A 57 -7.97 6.36 -3.97
C SER A 57 -8.37 6.79 -5.39
N ILE A 58 -8.80 5.85 -6.25
CA ILE A 58 -9.16 6.19 -7.64
C ILE A 58 -10.51 6.90 -7.71
N ASN A 59 -11.47 6.51 -6.87
CA ASN A 59 -12.73 7.22 -6.74
C ASN A 59 -12.48 8.66 -6.28
N TYR A 60 -11.56 8.86 -5.33
CA TYR A 60 -11.23 10.20 -4.86
C TYR A 60 -10.54 11.07 -5.93
N TYR A 61 -9.71 10.47 -6.78
CA TYR A 61 -9.10 11.14 -7.93
C TYR A 61 -10.14 11.71 -8.89
N PHE A 62 -11.24 11.00 -9.14
CA PHE A 62 -12.33 11.47 -10.02
C PHE A 62 -13.29 12.44 -9.32
N LEU A 63 -13.60 12.22 -8.04
CA LEU A 63 -14.64 12.95 -7.31
C LEU A 63 -14.19 14.26 -6.63
N VAL A 64 -12.88 14.60 -6.71
CA VAL A 64 -12.20 15.84 -6.25
C VAL A 64 -13.08 16.71 -5.34
N LYS A 65 -13.17 16.32 -4.08
CA LYS A 65 -13.91 17.04 -3.05
C LYS A 65 -13.04 18.10 -2.39
N GLN A 66 -13.70 19.10 -1.81
CA GLN A 66 -13.11 20.24 -1.07
C GLN A 66 -12.21 19.80 0.11
N ASN A 67 -12.36 18.58 0.63
CA ASN A 67 -11.72 18.10 1.87
C ASN A 67 -10.53 17.14 1.66
N TRP A 68 -9.80 17.25 0.55
CA TRP A 68 -8.71 16.32 0.14
C TRP A 68 -7.67 16.01 1.22
N LYS A 69 -7.38 16.95 2.12
CA LYS A 69 -6.45 16.72 3.24
C LYS A 69 -6.94 15.66 4.22
N SER A 70 -8.24 15.66 4.55
CA SER A 70 -8.80 14.66 5.49
C SER A 70 -8.81 13.26 4.87
N PHE A 71 -9.10 13.17 3.57
CA PHE A 71 -9.03 11.90 2.84
C PHE A 71 -7.61 11.35 2.77
N LEU A 72 -6.64 12.23 2.48
CA LEU A 72 -5.24 11.83 2.46
C LEU A 72 -4.75 11.34 3.84
N LYS A 73 -5.22 11.94 4.94
CA LYS A 73 -4.94 11.42 6.30
C LYS A 73 -5.49 10.01 6.54
N ILE A 74 -6.68 9.72 6.00
CA ILE A 74 -7.29 8.38 6.11
C ILE A 74 -6.41 7.36 5.38
N ILE A 75 -5.98 7.66 4.15
CA ILE A 75 -5.08 6.81 3.37
C ILE A 75 -3.75 6.60 4.09
N CYS A 76 -3.12 7.67 4.60
CA CYS A 76 -1.89 7.55 5.38
C CYS A 76 -2.06 6.60 6.58
N THR A 77 -3.18 6.73 7.30
CA THR A 77 -3.48 5.88 8.46
C THR A 77 -3.68 4.42 8.03
N ALA A 78 -4.41 4.20 6.94
CA ALA A 78 -4.65 2.87 6.39
C ALA A 78 -3.36 2.20 5.90
N ASN A 79 -2.48 2.93 5.21
CA ASN A 79 -1.17 2.47 4.76
C ASN A 79 -0.24 2.12 5.93
N ILE A 80 -0.27 2.90 7.03
CA ILE A 80 0.46 2.57 8.26
C ILE A 80 -0.08 1.26 8.87
N LEU A 81 -1.40 1.13 9.00
CA LEU A 81 -2.02 -0.09 9.54
C LEU A 81 -1.71 -1.31 8.67
N TYR A 82 -1.70 -1.15 7.34
CA TYR A 82 -1.29 -2.19 6.41
C TYR A 82 0.17 -2.59 6.65
N CYS A 83 1.10 -1.64 6.79
CA CYS A 83 2.49 -1.95 7.10
C CYS A 83 2.64 -2.70 8.43
N ILE A 84 1.88 -2.30 9.46
CA ILE A 84 1.88 -3.00 10.77
C ILE A 84 1.35 -4.43 10.61
N LEU A 85 0.26 -4.61 9.86
CA LEU A 85 -0.31 -5.94 9.57
C LEU A 85 0.70 -6.82 8.84
N THR A 86 1.30 -6.32 7.75
CA THR A 86 2.31 -7.04 6.97
C THR A 86 3.52 -7.40 7.82
N PHE A 87 4.01 -6.47 8.65
CA PHE A 87 5.11 -6.76 9.57
C PHE A 87 4.74 -7.80 10.64
N GLY A 88 3.51 -7.74 11.17
CA GLY A 88 2.99 -8.76 12.08
C GLY A 88 2.93 -10.14 11.44
N ILE A 89 2.55 -10.23 10.16
CA ILE A 89 2.56 -11.48 9.38
C ILE A 89 3.98 -12.04 9.26
N LEU A 90 4.99 -11.18 9.02
CA LEU A 90 6.40 -11.60 8.97
C LEU A 90 6.86 -12.21 10.28
N ILE A 91 6.52 -11.59 11.42
CA ILE A 91 6.89 -12.11 12.74
C ILE A 91 6.15 -13.40 13.05
N PHE A 92 4.85 -13.49 12.76
CA PHE A 92 4.07 -14.69 13.08
C PHE A 92 4.50 -15.91 12.25
N ASN A 93 4.98 -15.69 11.03
CA ASN A 93 5.40 -16.74 10.10
C ASN A 93 6.93 -16.80 9.92
N TYR A 94 7.71 -16.35 10.91
CA TYR A 94 9.17 -16.21 10.75
C TYR A 94 9.90 -17.53 10.44
N GLU A 95 9.34 -18.66 10.88
CA GLU A 95 9.92 -20.00 10.63
C GLU A 95 9.57 -20.56 9.25
N SER A 96 8.42 -20.18 8.69
CA SER A 96 7.91 -20.71 7.42
C SER A 96 8.23 -19.82 6.23
N ILE A 97 8.31 -18.50 6.45
CA ILE A 97 8.54 -17.54 5.38
C ILE A 97 9.94 -17.69 4.78
N SER A 98 10.04 -17.59 3.45
CA SER A 98 11.32 -17.64 2.78
C SER A 98 12.06 -16.31 2.83
N ILE A 99 13.38 -16.34 2.59
CA ILE A 99 14.19 -15.12 2.47
C ILE A 99 13.64 -14.18 1.38
N PHE A 100 13.07 -14.72 0.30
CA PHE A 100 12.47 -13.95 -0.78
C PHE A 100 11.16 -13.29 -0.35
N GLY A 101 10.35 -13.99 0.46
CA GLY A 101 9.15 -13.42 1.10
C GLY A 101 9.50 -12.25 2.00
N ILE A 102 10.51 -12.42 2.87
CA ILE A 102 11.00 -11.36 3.75
C ILE A 102 11.45 -10.15 2.93
N ILE A 103 12.30 -10.35 1.91
CA ILE A 103 12.80 -9.25 1.07
C ILE A 103 11.64 -8.51 0.38
N TYR A 104 10.68 -9.23 -0.20
CA TYR A 104 9.53 -8.64 -0.88
C TYR A 104 8.73 -7.73 0.07
N PHE A 105 8.33 -8.26 1.23
CA PHE A 105 7.47 -7.52 2.16
C PHE A 105 8.22 -6.38 2.85
N LEU A 106 9.51 -6.53 3.15
CA LEU A 106 10.31 -5.42 3.65
C LEU A 106 10.45 -4.30 2.61
N ALA A 107 10.67 -4.65 1.33
CA ALA A 107 10.70 -3.68 0.25
C ALA A 107 9.35 -2.96 0.10
N GLU A 108 8.24 -3.71 0.17
CA GLU A 108 6.88 -3.17 0.15
C GLU A 108 6.65 -2.18 1.30
N ILE A 109 6.99 -2.56 2.54
CA ILE A 109 6.90 -1.69 3.72
C ILE A 109 7.71 -0.40 3.53
N ILE A 110 8.95 -0.50 3.02
CA ILE A 110 9.80 0.68 2.78
C ILE A 110 9.16 1.62 1.75
N VAL A 111 8.63 1.08 0.66
CA VAL A 111 7.95 1.86 -0.39
C VAL A 111 6.71 2.57 0.17
N ILE A 112 5.87 1.85 0.93
CA ILE A 112 4.64 2.41 1.51
C ILE A 112 4.96 3.46 2.57
N ILE A 113 5.93 3.23 3.46
CA ILE A 113 6.38 4.24 4.43
C ILE A 113 6.91 5.49 3.71
N GLY A 114 7.70 5.32 2.65
CA GLY A 114 8.17 6.43 1.83
C GLY A 114 7.03 7.26 1.24
N LEU A 115 5.97 6.60 0.75
CA LEU A 115 4.76 7.25 0.27
C LEU A 115 4.04 8.01 1.39
N VAL A 116 3.80 7.38 2.54
CA VAL A 116 3.15 8.01 3.71
C VAL A 116 3.92 9.26 4.17
N VAL A 117 5.25 9.22 4.20
CA VAL A 117 6.08 10.38 4.56
C VAL A 117 5.88 11.52 3.56
N LEU A 118 5.78 11.22 2.26
CA LEU A 118 5.52 12.20 1.21
C LEU A 118 4.12 12.81 1.35
N GLU A 119 3.10 11.99 1.59
CA GLU A 119 1.72 12.43 1.81
C GLU A 119 1.60 13.33 3.03
N MET A 120 2.21 12.94 4.15
CA MET A 120 2.22 13.73 5.39
C MET A 120 2.91 15.09 5.21
N LYS A 121 3.99 15.15 4.42
CA LYS A 121 4.63 16.43 4.07
C LYS A 121 3.67 17.33 3.28
N ILE A 122 2.88 16.77 2.38
CA ILE A 122 1.93 17.53 1.56
C ILE A 122 0.74 18.03 2.39
N ILE A 123 0.26 17.22 3.34
CA ILE A 123 -0.80 17.63 4.28
C ILE A 123 -0.33 18.81 5.15
N LYS A 124 0.93 18.79 5.61
CA LYS A 124 1.54 19.84 6.45
C LYS A 124 1.96 21.08 5.67
N SER A 125 2.26 20.95 4.38
CA SER A 125 2.54 22.09 3.50
C SER A 125 1.33 23.02 3.47
N LYS A 126 1.45 24.22 4.06
CA LYS A 126 0.48 25.31 3.84
C LYS A 126 0.43 25.58 2.34
N SER A 127 -0.73 25.33 1.72
CA SER A 127 -1.06 25.90 0.42
C SER A 127 -1.51 27.33 0.65
#